data_AF-A0A8T5RDD5-F1
#
_entry.id   AF-A0A8T5RDD5-F1
#
_cell.length_a   1.000
_cell.length_b   1.000
_cell.length_c   1.000
_cell.angle_alpha   90.00
_cell.angle_beta   90.00
_cell.angle_gamma   90.00
#
_symmetry.space_group_name_H-M   'P 1'
#
loop_
_entity.id
_entity.type
_entity.pdbx_description
1 polymer ?
#
loop_
_entity_poly.entity_id
_entity_poly.type
_entity_poly.pdbx_seq_one_letter_code
_entity_poly.pdbx_strand_id
1 'polypeptide(L)'
;NKTFGNALISVTRLREKFYRRTENVALFELRILKEAIHEIGHTIGLEHCPNFCVMKFSNDLEDTDQKPPKFCEECANIMDIFIDNYE
;
A
#
# COMPACT_ATOMS: atom_id res chain seq x y z
N ASN A 1 2.89 23.36 0.45
CA ASN A 1 2.31 22.70 1.64
C ASN A 1 2.89 21.30 1.72
N LYS A 2 3.84 21.07 2.63
CA LYS A 2 4.49 19.77 2.78
C LYS A 2 3.49 18.79 3.40
N THR A 3 3.05 17.78 2.66
CA THR A 3 2.26 16.67 3.20
C THR A 3 3.22 15.76 3.95
N PHE A 4 3.28 15.95 5.27
CA PHE A 4 3.76 14.95 6.21
C PHE A 4 2.54 14.39 6.92
N GLY A 5 2.23 13.13 6.65
CA GLY A 5 1.14 12.41 7.29
C GLY A 5 1.64 11.38 8.29
N ASN A 6 0.81 11.03 9.27
CA ASN A 6 0.99 9.80 10.02
C ASN A 6 0.16 8.71 9.33
N ALA A 7 0.69 7.49 9.28
CA ALA A 7 0.00 6.31 8.77
C ALA A 7 -0.27 5.30 9.90
N LEU A 8 -1.38 4.57 9.77
CA LEU A 8 -1.73 3.46 10.66
C LEU A 8 -2.31 2.31 9.83
N ILE A 9 -1.77 1.10 10.02
CA ILE A 9 -2.30 -0.12 9.41
C ILE A 9 -2.93 -1.03 10.45
N SER A 10 -4.06 -1.64 10.12
CA SER A 10 -4.67 -2.71 10.91
C SER A 10 -4.48 -4.06 10.21
N VAL A 11 -3.75 -4.97 10.85
CA VAL A 11 -3.44 -6.28 10.27
C VAL A 11 -4.55 -7.31 10.44
N THR A 12 -5.60 -6.99 11.20
CA THR A 12 -6.67 -7.93 11.58
C THR A 12 -7.36 -8.54 10.37
N ARG A 13 -7.71 -7.71 9.36
CA ARG A 13 -8.39 -8.15 8.13
C ARG A 13 -7.45 -8.67 7.05
N LEU A 14 -6.14 -8.64 7.26
CA LEU A 14 -5.17 -9.18 6.30
C LEU A 14 -4.96 -10.70 6.47
N ARG A 15 -5.41 -11.26 7.59
CA ARG A 15 -5.28 -12.69 7.92
C ARG A 15 -6.40 -13.52 7.31
N GLU A 16 -6.04 -14.64 6.71
CA GLU A 16 -7.00 -15.66 6.24
C GLU A 16 -7.91 -16.15 7.37
N LYS A 17 -7.38 -16.29 8.59
CA LYS A 17 -8.16 -16.65 9.78
C LYS A 17 -9.35 -15.74 10.07
N PHE A 18 -9.27 -14.44 9.74
CA PHE A 18 -10.42 -13.52 9.88
C PHE A 18 -11.63 -14.02 9.06
N TYR A 19 -11.35 -14.62 7.90
CA TYR A 19 -12.32 -15.16 6.96
C TYR A 19 -12.53 -16.68 7.14
N ARG A 20 -12.04 -17.28 8.23
CA ARG A 20 -12.13 -18.72 8.52
C ARG A 20 -11.47 -19.61 7.45
N ARG A 21 -10.48 -19.07 6.74
CA ARG A 21 -9.67 -19.78 5.73
C ARG A 21 -8.38 -20.31 6.39
N THR A 22 -7.69 -21.22 5.70
CA THR A 22 -6.40 -21.74 6.17
C THR A 22 -5.34 -20.64 6.08
N GLU A 23 -4.55 -20.47 7.14
CA GLU A 23 -3.55 -19.40 7.19
C GLU A 23 -2.46 -19.60 6.14
N ASN A 24 -2.13 -18.53 5.42
CA ASN A 24 -0.97 -18.46 4.54
C ASN A 24 -0.08 -17.32 5.03
N VAL A 25 1.03 -17.67 5.70
CA VAL A 25 1.93 -16.70 6.33
C VAL A 25 2.60 -15.79 5.29
N ALA A 26 3.07 -16.36 4.17
CA ALA A 26 3.70 -15.58 3.11
C ALA A 26 2.73 -14.57 2.48
N LEU A 27 1.47 -14.98 2.28
CA LEU A 27 0.44 -14.08 1.76
C LEU A 27 0.08 -12.98 2.76
N PHE A 28 0.02 -13.32 4.06
CA PHE A 28 -0.21 -12.35 5.12
C PHE A 28 0.91 -11.29 5.19
N GLU A 29 2.19 -11.70 5.12
CA GLU A 29 3.34 -10.79 5.09
C GLU A 29 3.32 -9.90 3.84
N LEU A 30 2.99 -10.48 2.68
CA LEU A 30 2.86 -9.72 1.44
C LEU A 30 1.74 -8.67 1.51
N ARG A 31 0.61 -8.99 2.14
CA ARG A 31 -0.49 -8.04 2.36
C ARG A 31 -0.06 -6.89 3.27
N ILE A 32 0.64 -7.19 4.37
CA ILE A 32 1.20 -6.15 5.25
C ILE A 32 2.13 -5.23 4.47
N LEU A 33 3.02 -5.80 3.66
CA LEU A 33 3.93 -5.01 2.84
C LEU A 33 3.17 -4.06 1.90
N LYS A 34 2.15 -4.56 1.19
CA LYS A 34 1.34 -3.75 0.28
C LYS A 34 0.63 -2.60 0.99
N GLU A 35 -0.04 -2.86 2.12
CA GLU A 35 -0.74 -1.83 2.88
C GLU A 35 0.22 -0.84 3.53
N ALA A 36 1.38 -1.30 4.03
CA ALA A 36 2.40 -0.41 4.57
C ALA A 36 2.93 0.57 3.51
N ILE A 37 3.26 0.07 2.30
CA ILE A 37 3.70 0.92 1.20
C ILE A 37 2.57 1.89 0.76
N HIS A 38 1.33 1.41 0.71
CA HIS A 38 0.16 2.21 0.36
C HIS A 38 -0.03 3.40 1.31
N GLU A 39 -0.06 3.15 2.61
CA GLU A 39 -0.26 4.20 3.61
C GLU A 39 0.95 5.15 3.69
N ILE A 40 2.18 4.65 3.53
CA ILE A 40 3.37 5.51 3.41
C ILE A 40 3.24 6.42 2.18
N GLY A 41 2.75 5.90 1.04
CA GLY A 41 2.46 6.73 -0.13
C GLY A 41 1.50 7.88 0.18
N HIS A 42 0.44 7.62 0.94
CA HIS A 42 -0.46 8.67 1.42
C HIS A 42 0.24 9.70 2.32
N THR A 43 1.16 9.28 3.20
CA THR A 43 1.92 10.23 4.05
C THR A 43 2.79 11.20 3.25
N ILE A 44 3.12 10.84 2.00
CA ILE A 44 3.98 11.58 1.07
C ILE A 44 3.14 12.40 0.07
N GLY A 45 1.82 12.21 0.04
CA GLY A 45 0.88 12.95 -0.79
C GLY A 45 0.43 12.22 -2.05
N LEU A 46 0.72 10.93 -2.20
CA LEU A 46 0.13 10.12 -3.27
C LEU A 46 -1.36 9.88 -2.99
N GLU A 47 -2.20 10.09 -4.00
CA GLU A 47 -3.61 9.68 -3.96
C GLU A 47 -3.80 8.27 -4.53
N HIS A 48 -5.03 7.76 -4.48
CA HIS A 48 -5.34 6.47 -5.11
C HIS A 48 -5.03 6.49 -6.61
N CYS A 49 -4.41 5.41 -7.09
CA CYS A 49 -3.99 5.27 -8.48
C CYS A 49 -4.85 4.23 -9.22
N PRO A 50 -5.37 4.52 -10.43
CA PRO A 50 -6.14 3.55 -11.22
C PRO A 50 -5.28 2.49 -11.92
N ASN A 51 -3.96 2.71 -11.99
CA ASN A 51 -3.01 1.83 -12.68
C ASN A 51 -2.70 0.55 -11.87
N PHE A 52 -1.92 -0.35 -12.47
CA PHE A 52 -1.33 -1.48 -11.74
C PHE A 52 -0.25 -0.96 -10.76
N CYS A 53 -0.69 -0.56 -9.59
CA CYS A 53 0.10 0.18 -8.60
C CYS A 53 -0.31 -0.23 -7.18
N VAL A 54 0.63 -0.18 -6.24
CA VAL A 54 0.37 -0.37 -4.81
C VAL A 54 -0.60 0.67 -4.25
N MET A 55 -0.69 1.87 -4.87
CA MET A 55 -1.66 2.92 -4.54
C MET A 55 -3.07 2.65 -5.06
N LYS A 56 -3.34 1.50 -5.68
CA LYS A 56 -4.72 1.13 -6.05
C LYS A 56 -5.54 0.93 -4.78
N PHE A 57 -6.71 1.57 -4.74
CA PHE A 57 -7.68 1.41 -3.65
C PHE A 57 -8.14 -0.05 -3.53
N SER A 58 -8.26 -0.55 -2.30
CA SER A 58 -8.69 -1.91 -2.01
C SER A 58 -9.95 -1.88 -1.14
N ASN A 59 -11.07 -2.38 -1.67
CA ASN A 59 -12.33 -2.50 -0.92
C ASN A 59 -12.35 -3.75 -0.04
N ASP A 60 -11.72 -4.81 -0.53
CA ASP A 60 -11.66 -6.10 0.10
C ASP A 60 -10.25 -6.71 0.06
N LEU A 61 -10.15 -7.92 0.61
CA LEU A 61 -8.89 -8.63 0.73
C LEU A 61 -8.38 -9.08 -0.65
N GLU A 62 -9.29 -9.46 -1.54
CA GLU A 62 -9.02 -9.89 -2.90
C GLU A 62 -8.44 -8.73 -3.75
N ASP A 63 -8.95 -7.50 -3.60
CA ASP A 63 -8.36 -6.29 -4.22
C ASP A 63 -6.90 -6.09 -3.75
N THR A 64 -6.63 -6.31 -2.46
CA THR A 64 -5.29 -6.21 -1.88
C THR A 64 -4.36 -7.28 -2.46
N ASP A 65 -4.88 -8.47 -2.72
CA ASP A 65 -4.12 -9.55 -3.35
C ASP A 65 -3.76 -9.24 -4.81
N GLN A 66 -4.65 -8.57 -5.53
CA GLN A 66 -4.46 -8.25 -6.95
C GLN A 66 -3.46 -7.11 -7.22
N LYS A 67 -3.33 -6.12 -6.33
CA LYS A 67 -2.39 -5.00 -6.54
C LYS A 67 -0.93 -5.43 -6.36
N PRO A 68 0.05 -4.85 -7.08
CA PRO A 68 1.47 -5.17 -6.88
C PRO A 68 2.01 -4.54 -5.59
N PRO A 69 3.11 -5.06 -5.02
CA PRO A 69 3.83 -4.40 -3.92
C PRO A 69 4.79 -3.29 -4.43
N LYS A 70 4.43 -2.61 -5.52
CA LYS A 70 5.28 -1.60 -6.19
C LYS A 70 4.45 -0.44 -6.71
N PHE A 71 5.06 0.75 -6.72
CA PHE A 71 4.50 1.89 -7.43
C PHE A 71 4.53 1.67 -8.95
N CYS A 72 3.56 2.23 -9.67
CA CYS A 72 3.70 2.44 -11.11
C CYS A 72 4.70 3.57 -11.38
N GLU A 73 5.09 3.74 -12.65
CA GLU A 73 6.05 4.78 -13.07
C GLU A 73 5.63 6.19 -12.62
N GLU A 74 4.35 6.54 -12.77
CA GLU A 74 3.82 7.85 -12.37
C GLU A 74 3.96 8.10 -10.85
N CYS A 75 3.57 7.14 -10.01
CA CYS A 75 3.69 7.26 -8.56
C CYS A 75 5.16 7.22 -8.10
N ALA A 76 6.01 6.44 -8.79
CA ALA A 76 7.43 6.38 -8.51
C ALA A 76 8.12 7.73 -8.79
N ASN A 77 7.81 8.38 -9.92
CA ASN A 77 8.35 9.70 -10.24
C ASN A 77 7.98 10.76 -9.17
N ILE A 78 6.76 10.71 -8.64
CA ILE A 78 6.35 11.61 -7.55
C ILE A 78 7.13 11.31 -6.26
N MET A 79 7.35 10.02 -5.97
CA MET A 79 8.16 9.58 -4.84
C MET A 79 9.61 10.06 -4.95
N ASP A 80 10.21 9.93 -6.13
CA ASP A 80 11.58 10.36 -6.41
C ASP A 80 11.70 11.88 -6.24
N ILE A 81 10.77 12.65 -6.81
CA ILE A 81 10.70 14.11 -6.58
C ILE A 81 10.59 14.43 -5.09
N PHE A 82 9.78 13.70 -4.33
CA PHE A 82 9.68 13.93 -2.88
C PHE A 82 11.03 13.70 -2.21
N ILE A 83 11.71 12.58 -2.47
CA ILE A 83 13.01 12.24 -1.88
C ILE A 83 14.08 13.28 -2.23
N ASP A 84 14.19 13.66 -3.50
CA ASP A 84 15.18 14.63 -4.00
C ASP A 84 15.03 16.02 -3.34
N ASN A 85 13.82 16.38 -2.87
CA ASN A 85 13.58 17.63 -2.15
C ASN A 85 13.97 17.58 -0.65
N TYR A 86 14.47 16.45 -0.16
CA TYR A 86 14.96 16.25 1.21
C TYR A 86 16.44 15.87 1.29
N GLU A 87 17.14 15.70 0.16
CA GLU A 87 18.61 15.69 0.08
C GLU A 87 19.17 17.11 -0.08
#